data_AF-A0A1J8QVJ3-F1
#
_entry.id   AF-A0A1J8QVJ3-F1
#
_cell.length_a   1.000
_cell.length_b   1.000
_cell.length_c   1.000
_cell.angle_alpha   90.00
_cell.angle_beta   90.00
_cell.angle_gamma   90.00
#
_symmetry.space_group_name_H-M   'P 1'
#
loop_
_entity.id
_entity.type
_entity.pdbx_description
1 polymer ?
#
loop_
_entity_poly.entity_id
_entity_poly.type
_entity_poly.pdbx_seq_one_letter_code
_entity_poly.pdbx_strand_id
1 'polypeptide(L)'
;MVQILSAKSGNNWTTNDLTAFNITVEPRDPISFFGSPLPNTTVDPILLNNLQRPPGAISKDNRLFFRYLADILRFPLGPQGDSVIDDFTAFLLSMLDYDEPERVVHQHLEIGFLMCGEMCYTGTSPDEVEPQLIAGAIAAFYDNNRRRRQIGIPTMPSKVFASIVICGTIPIFYKIPITQELVDAISYAQRPSNQIVVDKLVPPMPCWHNCTAEGMTSLENRRIIIQCLEAFKQVRVLKWSFEGIIWN
;
A
#
# COMPACT_ATOMS: atom_id res chain seq x y z
N MET A 1 12.63 30.21 -10.55
CA MET A 1 13.51 29.14 -11.06
C MET A 1 12.62 28.22 -11.87
N VAL A 2 12.84 28.08 -13.18
CA VAL A 2 12.00 27.23 -14.05
C VAL A 2 12.40 25.78 -13.80
N GLN A 3 11.51 25.00 -13.20
CA GLN A 3 11.73 23.56 -13.02
C GLN A 3 11.57 22.91 -14.39
N ILE A 4 12.64 22.36 -14.95
CA ILE A 4 12.59 21.59 -16.20
C ILE A 4 11.98 20.23 -15.84
N LEU A 5 10.78 19.95 -16.34
CA LEU A 5 10.13 18.64 -16.27
C LEU A 5 10.84 17.72 -17.28
N SER A 6 11.91 17.05 -16.87
CA SER A 6 12.58 16.04 -17.70
C SER A 6 11.91 14.68 -17.55
N ALA A 7 11.83 13.92 -18.66
CA ALA A 7 11.37 12.54 -18.61
C ALA A 7 12.34 11.70 -17.78
N LYS A 8 11.84 11.08 -16.72
CA LYS A 8 12.61 10.17 -15.87
C LYS A 8 11.75 9.01 -15.38
N SER A 9 12.41 7.91 -15.05
CA SER A 9 11.76 6.72 -14.47
C SER A 9 10.96 7.08 -13.22
N GLY A 10 9.81 6.43 -13.02
CA GLY A 10 8.99 6.56 -11.81
C GLY A 10 9.77 6.26 -10.53
N ASN A 11 10.72 5.33 -10.59
CA ASN A 11 11.62 5.00 -9.48
C ASN A 11 12.53 6.18 -9.08
N ASN A 12 12.72 7.15 -9.97
CA ASN A 12 13.52 8.34 -9.71
C ASN A 12 12.65 9.56 -9.36
N TRP A 13 11.35 9.36 -9.13
CA TRP A 13 10.47 10.42 -8.63
C TRP A 13 10.80 10.72 -7.17
N THR A 14 10.72 12.00 -6.86
CA THR A 14 10.93 12.61 -5.55
C THR A 14 9.77 13.57 -5.26
N THR A 15 9.72 14.14 -4.06
CA THR A 15 8.73 15.15 -3.69
C THR A 15 8.72 16.37 -4.63
N ASN A 16 9.87 16.68 -5.25
CA ASN A 16 9.97 17.75 -6.24
C ASN A 16 9.10 17.49 -7.48
N ASP A 17 8.95 16.23 -7.88
CA ASP A 17 8.14 15.83 -9.04
C ASP A 17 6.66 15.90 -8.72
N LEU A 18 6.26 15.44 -7.54
CA LEU A 18 4.90 15.62 -7.05
C LEU A 18 4.53 17.10 -7.05
N THR A 19 5.42 17.95 -6.51
CA THR A 19 5.24 19.41 -6.51
C THR A 19 5.13 19.99 -7.91
N ALA A 20 5.97 19.53 -8.84
CA ALA A 20 5.99 20.02 -10.22
C ALA A 20 4.70 19.65 -10.98
N PHE A 21 4.12 18.47 -10.69
CA PHE A 21 2.85 18.00 -11.24
C PHE A 21 1.62 18.35 -10.39
N ASN A 22 1.73 19.30 -9.45
CA ASN A 22 0.63 19.77 -8.61
C ASN A 22 -0.08 18.64 -7.83
N ILE A 23 0.71 17.66 -7.38
CA ILE A 23 0.28 16.55 -6.54
C ILE A 23 0.72 16.85 -5.10
N THR A 24 -0.21 16.74 -4.16
CA THR A 24 0.06 16.85 -2.73
C THR A 24 -0.39 15.59 -2.01
N VAL A 25 0.32 15.24 -0.95
CA VAL A 25 -0.07 14.13 -0.08
C VAL A 25 -0.51 14.70 1.26
N GLU A 26 -1.74 14.38 1.65
CA GLU A 26 -2.37 14.94 2.84
C GLU A 26 -2.63 13.84 3.87
N PRO A 27 -2.15 14.00 5.12
CA PRO A 27 -2.50 13.09 6.19
C PRO A 27 -4.00 13.20 6.51
N ARG A 28 -4.65 12.06 6.71
CA ARG A 28 -6.04 11.93 7.11
C ARG A 28 -6.13 11.14 8.42
N ASP A 29 -7.11 11.48 9.25
CA ASP A 29 -7.55 10.63 10.33
C ASP A 29 -8.40 9.45 9.79
N PRO A 30 -8.64 8.38 10.57
CA PRO A 30 -9.40 7.23 10.11
C PRO A 30 -10.80 7.56 9.60
N ILE A 31 -11.52 8.51 10.19
CA ILE A 31 -12.89 8.84 9.78
C ILE A 31 -12.85 9.51 8.42
N SER A 32 -11.99 10.52 8.24
CA SER A 32 -11.81 11.20 6.95
C SER A 32 -11.30 10.25 5.86
N PHE A 33 -10.42 9.30 6.20
CA PHE A 33 -9.85 8.36 5.24
C PHE A 33 -10.83 7.24 4.88
N PHE A 34 -11.46 6.55 5.83
CA PHE A 34 -12.34 5.41 5.54
C PHE A 34 -13.77 5.82 5.23
N GLY A 35 -14.20 7.01 5.65
CA GLY A 35 -15.61 7.44 5.62
C GLY A 35 -16.44 6.85 6.77
N SER A 36 -15.82 6.11 7.69
CA SER A 36 -16.45 5.49 8.85
C SER A 36 -15.44 5.34 10.00
N PRO A 37 -15.92 5.13 11.25
CA PRO A 37 -15.05 4.69 12.34
C PRO A 37 -14.36 3.36 12.02
N LEU A 38 -13.28 3.07 12.75
CA LEU A 38 -12.62 1.78 12.70
C LEU A 38 -13.57 0.65 13.14
N PRO A 39 -13.64 -0.48 12.41
CA PRO A 39 -14.53 -1.59 12.73
C PRO A 39 -14.05 -2.35 13.97
N ASN A 40 -14.93 -3.17 14.53
CA ASN A 40 -14.50 -4.22 15.47
C ASN A 40 -13.71 -5.28 14.70
N THR A 41 -12.69 -5.83 15.35
CA THR A 41 -11.83 -6.83 14.74
C THR A 41 -12.50 -8.18 14.59
N THR A 42 -12.32 -8.83 13.45
CA THR A 42 -12.80 -10.20 13.19
C THR A 42 -11.78 -11.29 13.52
N VAL A 43 -10.52 -10.91 13.72
CA VAL A 43 -9.44 -11.85 14.09
C VAL A 43 -9.66 -12.47 15.48
N ASP A 44 -9.03 -13.63 15.69
CA ASP A 44 -9.06 -14.33 16.97
C ASP A 44 -8.53 -13.43 18.12
N PRO A 45 -9.29 -13.24 19.22
CA PRO A 45 -8.86 -12.49 20.38
C PRO A 45 -7.52 -12.93 20.98
N ILE A 46 -7.09 -14.18 20.74
CA ILE A 46 -5.75 -14.67 21.11
C ILE A 46 -4.66 -13.75 20.54
N LEU A 47 -4.82 -13.29 19.30
CA LEU A 47 -3.86 -12.40 18.65
C LEU A 47 -3.84 -11.02 19.31
N LEU A 48 -4.94 -10.56 19.91
CA LEU A 48 -5.04 -9.20 20.44
C LEU A 48 -4.73 -9.10 21.93
N ASN A 49 -4.78 -10.23 22.63
CA ASN A 49 -4.68 -10.27 24.10
C ASN A 49 -3.39 -10.93 24.62
N ASN A 50 -2.55 -11.47 23.74
CA ASN A 50 -1.29 -12.11 24.14
C ASN A 50 -0.08 -11.47 23.44
N LEU A 51 0.92 -11.05 24.21
CA LEU A 51 2.18 -10.55 23.66
C LEU A 51 2.98 -11.64 22.96
N GLN A 52 2.92 -12.85 23.51
CA GLN A 52 3.62 -14.05 23.04
C GLN A 52 2.62 -15.16 22.77
N ARG A 53 3.05 -16.18 22.02
CA ARG A 53 2.23 -17.36 21.79
C ARG A 53 1.81 -18.00 23.12
N PRO A 54 0.51 -18.16 23.42
CA PRO A 54 0.07 -18.83 24.64
C PRO A 54 0.42 -20.34 24.61
N PRO A 55 0.60 -20.97 25.79
CA PRO A 55 0.81 -22.42 25.86
C PRO A 55 -0.43 -23.19 25.37
N GLY A 56 -0.22 -24.36 24.79
CA GLY A 56 -1.29 -25.24 24.33
C GLY A 56 -1.54 -25.23 22.82
N ALA A 57 -2.62 -25.91 22.43
CA ALA A 57 -3.05 -26.02 21.04
C ALA A 57 -3.77 -24.75 20.60
N ILE A 58 -3.29 -24.15 19.51
CA ILE A 58 -3.92 -23.01 18.82
C ILE A 58 -3.94 -23.31 17.32
N SER A 59 -4.74 -22.56 16.56
CA SER A 59 -4.81 -22.71 15.10
C SER A 59 -3.44 -22.53 14.44
N LYS A 60 -3.29 -23.08 13.23
CA LYS A 60 -2.07 -22.90 12.43
C LYS A 60 -1.78 -21.42 12.22
N ASP A 61 -2.79 -20.64 11.88
CA ASP A 61 -2.64 -19.22 11.55
C ASP A 61 -2.25 -18.43 12.79
N ASN A 62 -2.89 -18.66 13.95
CA ASN A 62 -2.47 -18.00 15.18
C ASN A 62 -1.02 -18.32 15.55
N ARG A 63 -0.60 -19.59 15.37
CA ARG A 63 0.78 -19.99 15.61
C ARG A 63 1.76 -19.30 14.67
N LEU A 64 1.42 -19.20 13.38
CA LEU A 64 2.26 -18.56 12.37
C LEU A 64 2.36 -17.06 12.59
N PHE A 65 1.27 -16.40 13.01
CA PHE A 65 1.30 -14.98 13.37
C PHE A 65 2.37 -14.67 14.42
N PHE A 66 2.37 -15.39 15.55
CA PHE A 66 3.38 -15.19 16.60
C PHE A 66 4.78 -15.57 16.13
N ARG A 67 4.92 -16.56 15.25
CA ARG A 67 6.22 -16.96 14.70
C ARG A 67 6.81 -15.84 13.85
N TYR A 68 6.07 -15.35 12.86
CA TYR A 68 6.53 -14.27 11.99
C TYR A 68 6.84 -13.00 12.80
N LEU A 69 5.98 -12.63 13.75
CA LEU A 69 6.23 -11.46 14.60
C LEU A 69 7.52 -11.61 15.44
N ALA A 70 7.81 -12.82 15.93
CA ALA A 70 9.05 -13.10 16.64
C ALA A 70 10.28 -13.09 15.72
N ASP A 71 10.13 -13.54 14.48
CA ASP A 71 11.22 -13.53 13.49
C ASP A 71 11.56 -12.09 13.07
N ILE A 72 10.58 -11.20 12.89
CA ILE A 72 10.81 -9.76 12.66
C ILE A 72 11.64 -9.13 13.78
N LEU A 73 11.31 -9.44 15.03
CA LEU A 73 12.05 -8.94 16.19
C LEU A 73 13.50 -9.45 16.24
N ARG A 74 13.76 -10.63 15.66
CA ARG A 74 15.09 -11.24 15.62
C ARG A 74 15.94 -10.70 14.47
N PHE A 75 15.32 -10.25 13.39
CA PHE A 75 15.97 -9.72 12.20
C PHE A 75 15.45 -8.33 11.83
N PRO A 76 15.66 -7.30 12.67
CA PRO A 76 15.01 -6.00 12.49
C PRO A 76 15.60 -5.14 11.35
N LEU A 77 16.77 -5.47 10.81
CA LEU A 77 17.47 -4.66 9.79
C LEU A 77 18.25 -5.50 8.78
N GLY A 78 18.33 -5.01 7.55
CA GLY A 78 19.11 -5.59 6.44
C GLY A 78 18.33 -6.56 5.56
N PRO A 79 18.94 -7.13 4.51
CA PRO A 79 18.24 -7.94 3.49
C PRO A 79 17.47 -9.14 4.06
N GLN A 80 17.91 -9.69 5.20
CA GLN A 80 17.20 -10.76 5.90
C GLN A 80 15.93 -10.24 6.60
N GLY A 81 15.94 -9.02 7.12
CA GLY A 81 14.77 -8.38 7.70
C GLY A 81 13.71 -8.05 6.65
N ASP A 82 14.14 -7.55 5.50
CA ASP A 82 13.25 -7.24 4.36
C ASP A 82 12.42 -8.47 3.94
N SER A 83 13.07 -9.62 3.74
CA SER A 83 12.37 -10.87 3.38
C SER A 83 11.39 -11.34 4.47
N VAL A 84 11.73 -11.16 5.75
CA VAL A 84 10.85 -11.57 6.86
C VAL A 84 9.63 -10.64 6.96
N ILE A 85 9.79 -9.35 6.66
CA ILE A 85 8.70 -8.38 6.57
C ILE A 85 7.77 -8.73 5.41
N ASP A 86 8.31 -9.08 4.24
CA ASP A 86 7.53 -9.46 3.06
C ASP A 86 6.72 -10.74 3.30
N ASP A 87 7.30 -11.74 3.97
CA ASP A 87 6.63 -12.99 4.35
C ASP A 87 5.51 -12.75 5.37
N PHE A 88 5.79 -11.96 6.41
CA PHE A 88 4.77 -11.58 7.39
C PHE A 88 3.63 -10.80 6.74
N THR A 89 3.96 -9.88 5.84
CA THR A 89 2.98 -9.08 5.10
C THR A 89 2.03 -9.98 4.30
N ALA A 90 2.58 -10.88 3.48
CA ALA A 90 1.76 -11.75 2.65
C ALA A 90 0.86 -12.65 3.51
N PHE A 91 1.43 -13.19 4.59
CA PHE A 91 0.69 -13.97 5.58
C PHE A 91 -0.45 -13.16 6.23
N LEU A 92 -0.17 -11.94 6.70
CA LEU A 92 -1.15 -11.08 7.38
C LEU A 92 -2.29 -10.68 6.44
N LEU A 93 -1.98 -10.35 5.19
CA LEU A 93 -3.00 -10.01 4.19
C LEU A 93 -3.89 -11.21 3.87
N SER A 94 -3.32 -12.40 3.70
CA SER A 94 -4.09 -13.65 3.50
C SER A 94 -4.95 -14.00 4.72
N MET A 95 -4.39 -13.88 5.94
CA MET A 95 -5.15 -14.06 7.19
C MET A 95 -6.36 -13.14 7.32
N LEU A 96 -6.30 -11.95 6.70
CA LEU A 96 -7.38 -10.96 6.71
C LEU A 96 -8.28 -11.05 5.47
N ASP A 97 -8.17 -12.11 4.68
CA ASP A 97 -8.97 -12.39 3.48
C ASP A 97 -8.80 -11.33 2.37
N TYR A 98 -7.58 -10.82 2.17
CA TYR A 98 -7.31 -9.91 1.05
C TYR A 98 -7.29 -10.62 -0.31
N ASP A 99 -7.08 -11.93 -0.31
CA ASP A 99 -7.13 -12.88 -1.43
C ASP A 99 -8.56 -13.39 -1.75
N GLU A 100 -9.56 -13.12 -0.92
CA GLU A 100 -10.94 -13.56 -1.20
C GLU A 100 -11.73 -12.59 -2.11
N PRO A 101 -12.73 -13.07 -2.88
CA PRO A 101 -12.99 -14.49 -3.19
C PRO A 101 -12.21 -15.04 -4.40
N GLU A 102 -11.76 -14.17 -5.30
CA GLU A 102 -11.04 -14.55 -6.54
C GLU A 102 -9.83 -13.64 -6.73
N ARG A 103 -8.99 -13.53 -5.70
CA ARG A 103 -7.78 -12.71 -5.72
C ARG A 103 -6.60 -13.53 -5.23
N VAL A 104 -5.41 -13.04 -5.53
CA VAL A 104 -4.16 -13.64 -5.05
C VAL A 104 -3.30 -12.54 -4.49
N VAL A 105 -2.74 -12.75 -3.30
CA VAL A 105 -1.66 -11.93 -2.79
C VAL A 105 -0.38 -12.37 -3.47
N HIS A 106 0.14 -11.56 -4.38
CA HIS A 106 1.43 -11.81 -4.98
C HIS A 106 2.52 -11.02 -4.25
N GLN A 107 3.61 -11.70 -3.92
CA GLN A 107 4.87 -11.05 -3.52
C GLN A 107 5.69 -10.79 -4.80
N HIS A 108 6.31 -9.61 -4.89
CA HIS A 108 7.21 -9.23 -6.00
C HIS A 108 6.65 -9.44 -7.42
N LEU A 109 5.33 -9.34 -7.62
CA LEU A 109 4.78 -9.38 -8.98
C LEU A 109 5.19 -8.12 -9.72
N GLU A 110 6.21 -8.25 -10.58
CA GLU A 110 6.53 -7.29 -11.61
C GLU A 110 5.37 -7.29 -12.62
N ILE A 111 4.36 -6.45 -12.38
CA ILE A 111 3.32 -6.21 -13.37
C ILE A 111 4.03 -5.60 -14.57
N GLY A 112 4.15 -6.39 -15.66
CA GLY A 112 4.86 -6.09 -16.89
C GLY A 112 4.66 -4.65 -17.38
N PHE A 113 5.52 -3.81 -16.86
CA PHE A 113 5.82 -2.46 -17.25
C PHE A 113 7.34 -2.42 -17.26
N LEU A 114 7.91 -1.75 -18.25
CA LEU A 114 9.32 -1.37 -18.23
C LEU A 114 9.52 -0.32 -17.13
N MET A 115 9.43 -0.73 -15.88
CA MET A 115 10.05 -0.09 -14.74
C MET A 115 11.31 -0.93 -14.50
N CYS A 116 12.43 -0.48 -15.08
CA CYS A 116 13.71 -1.17 -14.91
C CYS A 116 13.95 -1.43 -13.42
N GLY A 117 14.15 -2.71 -13.13
CA GLY A 117 14.35 -3.23 -11.79
C GLY A 117 15.41 -2.46 -11.02
N GLU A 118 15.03 -2.08 -9.82
CA GLU A 118 15.90 -2.10 -8.66
C GLU A 118 15.05 -2.60 -7.50
N MET A 119 15.61 -3.57 -6.76
CA MET A 119 15.05 -4.02 -5.50
C MET A 119 15.09 -2.82 -4.54
N CYS A 120 13.95 -2.17 -4.29
CA CYS A 120 13.86 -1.21 -3.21
C CYS A 120 13.95 -1.99 -1.89
N TYR A 121 15.16 -2.10 -1.35
CA TYR A 121 15.38 -2.63 0.00
C TYR A 121 14.56 -1.81 0.99
N THR A 122 13.97 -2.46 2.00
CA THR A 122 13.13 -1.81 3.02
C THR A 122 13.99 -1.05 4.04
N GLY A 123 14.84 -0.15 3.54
CA GLY A 123 15.55 0.90 4.27
C GLY A 123 15.27 2.29 3.71
N THR A 124 14.44 2.40 2.65
CA THR A 124 13.99 3.68 2.08
C THR A 124 12.91 4.26 2.99
N SER A 125 13.06 5.51 3.39
CA SER A 125 12.07 6.19 4.24
C SER A 125 10.71 6.29 3.52
N PRO A 126 9.57 6.35 4.25
CA PRO A 126 8.25 6.56 3.64
C PRO A 126 8.21 7.74 2.65
N ASP A 127 9.02 8.77 2.90
CA ASP A 127 9.10 9.98 2.09
C ASP A 127 9.81 9.76 0.74
N GLU A 128 10.64 8.72 0.64
CA GLU A 128 11.32 8.34 -0.61
C GLU A 128 10.48 7.39 -1.46
N VAL A 129 9.66 6.53 -0.84
CA VAL A 129 8.80 5.56 -1.55
C VAL A 129 7.48 6.17 -2.02
N GLU A 130 6.98 7.21 -1.36
CA GLU A 130 5.69 7.84 -1.67
C GLU A 130 5.62 8.44 -3.09
N PRO A 131 6.63 9.20 -3.57
CA PRO A 131 6.67 9.66 -4.96
C PRO A 131 6.69 8.51 -5.97
N GLN A 132 7.45 7.45 -5.68
CA GLN A 132 7.57 6.28 -6.55
C GLN A 132 6.26 5.49 -6.62
N LEU A 133 5.58 5.33 -5.48
CA LEU A 133 4.26 4.72 -5.39
C LEU A 133 3.24 5.46 -6.26
N ILE A 134 3.20 6.78 -6.16
CA ILE A 134 2.29 7.63 -6.94
C ILE A 134 2.63 7.52 -8.43
N ALA A 135 3.90 7.57 -8.80
CA ALA A 135 4.35 7.37 -10.18
C ALA A 135 3.92 5.99 -10.74
N GLY A 136 4.07 4.93 -9.94
CA GLY A 136 3.62 3.58 -10.29
C GLY A 136 2.11 3.50 -10.52
N ALA A 137 1.31 4.16 -9.67
CA ALA A 137 -0.14 4.23 -9.85
C ALA A 137 -0.52 4.96 -11.16
N ILE A 138 0.18 6.07 -11.48
CA ILE A 138 -0.01 6.83 -12.72
C ILE A 138 0.31 5.96 -13.93
N ALA A 139 1.44 5.24 -13.91
CA ALA A 139 1.82 4.31 -14.96
C ALA A 139 0.76 3.21 -15.13
N ALA A 140 0.29 2.60 -14.03
CA ALA A 140 -0.76 1.58 -14.08
C ALA A 140 -2.06 2.10 -14.71
N PHE A 141 -2.49 3.33 -14.37
CA PHE A 141 -3.65 3.97 -15.01
C PHE A 141 -3.44 4.15 -16.51
N TYR A 142 -2.25 4.63 -16.91
CA TYR A 142 -1.88 4.79 -18.32
C TYR A 142 -1.95 3.47 -19.10
N ASP A 143 -1.37 2.36 -18.62
CA ASP A 143 -1.48 1.07 -19.35
C ASP A 143 -2.90 0.57 -19.40
N ASN A 144 -3.62 0.67 -18.29
CA ASN A 144 -4.96 0.14 -18.24
C ASN A 144 -5.80 0.82 -19.32
N ASN A 145 -5.64 2.13 -19.50
CA ASN A 145 -6.26 2.85 -20.61
C ASN A 145 -5.66 2.49 -21.97
N ARG A 146 -4.34 2.28 -22.10
CA ARG A 146 -3.69 1.81 -23.34
C ARG A 146 -4.26 0.46 -23.80
N ARG A 147 -4.32 -0.53 -22.90
CA ARG A 147 -4.86 -1.87 -23.13
C ARG A 147 -6.34 -1.82 -23.47
N ARG A 148 -7.14 -1.01 -22.74
CA ARG A 148 -8.56 -0.78 -23.05
C ARG A 148 -8.76 -0.29 -24.49
N ARG A 149 -7.95 0.67 -24.96
CA ARG A 149 -7.96 1.13 -26.36
C ARG A 149 -7.63 0.01 -27.33
N GLN A 150 -6.61 -0.81 -27.03
CA GLN A 150 -6.19 -1.93 -27.90
C GLN A 150 -7.30 -2.97 -28.10
N ILE A 151 -8.15 -3.19 -27.09
CA ILE A 151 -9.29 -4.13 -27.16
C ILE A 151 -10.63 -3.45 -27.46
N GLY A 152 -10.64 -2.17 -27.83
CA GLY A 152 -11.85 -1.44 -28.25
C GLY A 152 -12.83 -1.09 -27.13
N ILE A 153 -12.41 -1.11 -25.86
CA ILE A 153 -13.25 -0.73 -24.71
C ILE A 153 -12.97 0.73 -24.32
N PRO A 154 -13.99 1.52 -23.92
CA PRO A 154 -13.79 2.92 -23.51
C PRO A 154 -12.77 3.08 -22.39
N THR A 155 -11.86 4.06 -22.49
CA THR A 155 -10.92 4.43 -21.43
C THR A 155 -11.63 5.02 -20.22
N MET A 156 -11.03 4.91 -19.04
CA MET A 156 -11.52 5.59 -17.84
C MET A 156 -10.96 7.02 -17.79
N PRO A 157 -11.78 8.05 -17.52
CA PRO A 157 -11.30 9.42 -17.38
C PRO A 157 -10.59 9.66 -16.05
N SER A 158 -10.92 8.87 -15.02
CA SER A 158 -10.28 8.92 -13.71
C SER A 158 -10.42 7.61 -12.95
N LYS A 159 -9.56 7.39 -11.97
CA LYS A 159 -9.61 6.25 -11.04
C LYS A 159 -8.87 6.59 -9.75
N VAL A 160 -9.40 6.13 -8.62
CA VAL A 160 -8.68 6.13 -7.34
C VAL A 160 -8.01 4.77 -7.16
N PHE A 161 -6.68 4.77 -6.97
CA PHE A 161 -5.91 3.59 -6.61
C PHE A 161 -5.74 3.54 -5.10
N ALA A 162 -5.99 2.38 -4.52
CA ALA A 162 -5.76 2.12 -3.11
C ALA A 162 -4.42 1.39 -2.96
N SER A 163 -3.53 1.87 -2.09
CA SER A 163 -2.22 1.24 -1.86
C SER A 163 -1.90 1.13 -0.37
N ILE A 164 -1.04 0.17 -0.03
CA ILE A 164 -0.47 -0.06 1.29
C ILE A 164 1.05 -0.09 1.13
N VAL A 165 1.75 0.72 1.93
CA VAL A 165 3.21 0.65 2.11
C VAL A 165 3.45 0.12 3.52
N ILE A 166 4.31 -0.88 3.69
CA ILE A 166 4.59 -1.45 5.01
C ILE A 166 5.98 -1.03 5.46
N CYS A 167 6.05 -0.45 6.65
CA CYS A 167 7.29 -0.09 7.33
C CYS A 167 7.39 -0.93 8.61
N GLY A 168 8.28 -1.93 8.62
CA GLY A 168 8.32 -2.94 9.67
C GLY A 168 7.03 -3.76 9.69
N THR A 169 6.15 -3.50 10.67
CA THR A 169 4.81 -4.11 10.73
C THR A 169 3.69 -3.06 10.68
N ILE A 170 4.00 -1.82 10.30
CA ILE A 170 3.01 -0.74 10.25
C ILE A 170 2.60 -0.52 8.79
N PRO A 171 1.34 -0.77 8.43
CA PRO A 171 0.81 -0.39 7.12
C PRO A 171 0.48 1.11 7.09
N ILE A 172 0.96 1.80 6.07
CA ILE A 172 0.58 3.17 5.69
C ILE A 172 -0.31 3.06 4.46
N PHE A 173 -1.49 3.69 4.53
CA PHE A 173 -2.53 3.55 3.51
C PHE A 173 -2.61 4.79 2.64
N TYR A 174 -2.85 4.58 1.35
CA TYR A 174 -2.95 5.65 0.36
C TYR A 174 -4.21 5.52 -0.48
N LYS A 175 -4.87 6.64 -0.77
CA LYS A 175 -5.82 6.79 -1.88
C LYS A 175 -5.25 7.76 -2.88
N ILE A 176 -4.97 7.27 -4.09
CA ILE A 176 -4.27 8.00 -5.14
C ILE A 176 -5.26 8.26 -6.28
N PRO A 177 -5.96 9.42 -6.28
CA PRO A 177 -6.80 9.80 -7.41
C PRO A 177 -5.93 10.15 -8.61
N ILE A 178 -6.21 9.52 -9.75
CA ILE A 178 -5.53 9.78 -11.02
C ILE A 178 -6.59 10.13 -12.05
N THR A 179 -6.30 11.15 -12.86
CA THR A 179 -7.14 11.60 -13.97
C THR A 179 -6.39 11.49 -15.29
N GLN A 180 -7.12 11.40 -16.39
CA GLN A 180 -6.52 11.48 -17.72
C GLN A 180 -5.82 12.83 -17.94
N GLU A 181 -6.36 13.92 -17.39
CA GLU A 181 -5.71 15.25 -17.42
C GLU A 181 -4.31 15.22 -16.79
N LEU A 182 -4.13 14.57 -15.64
CA LEU A 182 -2.83 14.41 -15.00
C LEU A 182 -1.86 13.65 -15.92
N VAL A 183 -2.32 12.55 -16.51
CA VAL A 183 -1.50 11.73 -17.42
C VAL A 183 -1.11 12.51 -18.68
N ASP A 184 -2.04 13.29 -19.24
CA ASP A 184 -1.78 14.13 -20.40
C ASP A 184 -0.77 15.22 -20.05
N ALA A 185 -0.95 15.91 -18.92
CA ALA A 185 0.00 16.92 -18.44
C ALA A 185 1.42 16.36 -18.26
N ILE A 186 1.56 15.17 -17.67
CA ILE A 186 2.84 14.47 -17.54
C ILE A 186 3.42 14.15 -18.93
N SER A 187 2.61 13.65 -19.85
CA SER A 187 3.04 13.27 -21.21
C SER A 187 3.55 14.48 -22.01
N TYR A 188 2.97 15.65 -21.79
CA TYR A 188 3.39 16.90 -22.43
C TYR A 188 4.40 17.72 -21.62
N ALA A 189 4.89 17.19 -20.49
CA ALA A 189 5.76 17.90 -19.56
C ALA A 189 5.18 19.27 -19.15
N GLN A 190 3.88 19.29 -18.85
CA GLN A 190 3.13 20.46 -18.41
C GLN A 190 2.69 20.30 -16.96
N ARG A 191 2.56 21.43 -16.26
CA ARG A 191 1.92 21.46 -14.94
C ARG A 191 0.40 21.35 -15.13
N PRO A 192 -0.29 20.36 -14.55
CA PRO A 192 -1.75 20.27 -14.62
C PRO A 192 -2.40 21.45 -13.89
N SER A 193 -3.57 21.86 -14.39
CA SER A 193 -4.31 22.99 -13.81
C SER A 193 -4.98 22.60 -12.50
N ASN A 194 -5.55 21.40 -12.46
CA ASN A 194 -6.18 20.86 -11.25
C ASN A 194 -5.14 20.23 -10.32
N GLN A 195 -5.30 20.48 -9.02
CA GLN A 195 -4.50 19.82 -8.00
C GLN A 195 -5.01 18.40 -7.77
N ILE A 196 -4.07 17.47 -7.58
CA ILE A 196 -4.36 16.10 -7.18
C ILE A 196 -3.96 15.94 -5.71
N VAL A 197 -4.93 15.61 -4.87
CA VAL A 197 -4.71 15.35 -3.44
C VAL A 197 -4.74 13.85 -3.19
N VAL A 198 -3.60 13.31 -2.79
CA VAL A 198 -3.45 11.92 -2.34
C VAL A 198 -3.73 11.87 -0.85
N ASP A 199 -4.69 11.05 -0.44
CA ASP A 199 -4.93 10.83 0.98
C ASP A 199 -3.90 9.82 1.53
N LYS A 200 -3.29 10.13 2.67
CA LYS A 200 -2.38 9.25 3.43
C LYS A 200 -2.94 9.00 4.81
N LEU A 201 -3.01 7.75 5.23
CA LEU A 201 -3.35 7.37 6.60
C LEU A 201 -2.21 6.56 7.21
N VAL A 202 -1.65 7.09 8.28
CA VAL A 202 -0.82 6.33 9.22
C VAL A 202 -1.73 5.90 10.37
N PRO A 203 -1.74 4.62 10.79
CA PRO A 203 -2.56 4.17 11.92
C PRO A 203 -2.34 5.07 13.15
N PRO A 204 -3.41 5.55 13.81
CA PRO A 204 -3.32 6.51 14.90
C PRO A 204 -2.89 5.80 16.20
N MET A 205 -1.59 5.51 16.32
CA MET A 205 -1.02 4.80 17.46
C MET A 205 -0.62 5.76 18.58
N PRO A 206 -0.78 5.39 19.88
CA PRO A 206 -0.49 6.27 21.01
C PRO A 206 0.99 6.69 21.12
N CYS A 207 1.93 5.83 20.72
CA CYS A 207 3.37 6.03 20.92
C CYS A 207 4.10 6.23 19.60
N TRP A 208 3.90 7.40 18.96
CA TRP A 208 4.49 7.67 17.65
C TRP A 208 6.03 7.70 17.67
N HIS A 209 6.64 8.16 18.77
CA HIS A 209 8.10 8.26 18.91
C HIS A 209 8.85 6.92 18.81
N ASN A 210 8.18 5.79 19.08
CA ASN A 210 8.73 4.43 18.97
C ASN A 210 7.95 3.56 17.97
N CYS A 211 7.09 4.14 17.14
CA CYS A 211 6.13 3.36 16.36
C CYS A 211 6.80 2.30 15.48
N THR A 212 7.93 2.62 14.84
CA THR A 212 8.69 1.67 14.01
C THR A 212 9.30 0.51 14.80
N ALA A 213 9.69 0.73 16.05
CA ALA A 213 10.24 -0.32 16.93
C ALA A 213 9.14 -1.19 17.56
N GLU A 214 7.98 -0.60 17.88
CA GLU A 214 6.89 -1.31 18.54
C GLU A 214 5.95 -2.00 17.55
N GLY A 215 5.54 -1.32 16.48
CA GLY A 215 4.67 -1.90 15.45
C GLY A 215 3.53 -2.75 16.02
N MET A 216 3.37 -3.98 15.53
CA MET A 216 2.38 -4.96 16.00
C MET A 216 2.84 -5.76 17.24
N THR A 217 3.99 -5.45 17.85
CA THR A 217 4.44 -6.10 19.10
C THR A 217 3.63 -5.60 20.30
N SER A 218 3.24 -4.33 20.31
CA SER A 218 2.27 -3.77 21.25
C SER A 218 0.86 -4.26 20.95
N LEU A 219 0.13 -4.72 21.97
CA LEU A 219 -1.25 -5.20 21.80
C LEU A 219 -2.21 -4.11 21.34
N GLU A 220 -2.00 -2.88 21.83
CA GLU A 220 -2.82 -1.73 21.44
C GLU A 220 -2.58 -1.35 19.98
N ASN A 221 -1.32 -1.21 19.58
CA ASN A 221 -0.96 -0.93 18.18
C ASN A 221 -1.45 -2.05 17.26
N ARG A 222 -1.27 -3.33 17.65
CA ARG A 222 -1.74 -4.49 16.89
C ARG A 222 -3.24 -4.44 16.62
N ARG A 223 -4.03 -4.06 17.63
CA ARG A 223 -5.48 -3.88 17.49
C ARG A 223 -5.80 -2.79 16.48
N ILE A 224 -5.21 -1.60 16.63
CA ILE A 224 -5.45 -0.46 15.73
C ILE A 224 -5.03 -0.80 14.29
N ILE A 225 -3.87 -1.42 14.11
CA ILE A 225 -3.35 -1.83 12.79
C ILE A 225 -4.30 -2.82 12.10
N ILE A 226 -4.76 -3.85 12.82
CA ILE A 226 -5.71 -4.84 12.26
C ILE A 226 -7.04 -4.18 11.90
N GLN A 227 -7.56 -3.29 12.77
CA GLN A 227 -8.77 -2.53 12.46
C GLN A 227 -8.61 -1.64 11.23
N CYS A 228 -7.45 -0.99 11.05
CA CYS A 228 -7.15 -0.20 9.86
C CYS A 228 -7.09 -1.07 8.60
N LEU A 229 -6.47 -2.25 8.65
CA LEU A 229 -6.45 -3.20 7.54
C LEU A 229 -7.88 -3.66 7.19
N GLU A 230 -8.68 -4.04 8.19
CA GLU A 230 -10.07 -4.43 7.96
C GLU A 230 -10.94 -3.29 7.43
N ALA A 231 -10.76 -2.06 7.91
CA ALA A 231 -11.43 -0.88 7.35
C ALA A 231 -11.01 -0.63 5.89
N PHE A 232 -9.72 -0.81 5.59
CA PHE A 232 -9.19 -0.63 4.25
C PHE A 232 -9.77 -1.62 3.23
N LYS A 233 -10.26 -2.79 3.69
CA LYS A 233 -11.03 -3.70 2.83
C LYS A 233 -12.25 -3.02 2.20
N GLN A 234 -12.85 -2.02 2.85
CA GLN A 234 -14.03 -1.30 2.34
C GLN A 234 -13.67 -0.16 1.38
N VAL A 235 -12.44 0.37 1.46
CA VAL A 235 -11.90 1.34 0.49
C VAL A 235 -11.71 0.69 -0.89
N ARG A 236 -11.64 -0.64 -0.93
CA ARG A 236 -11.68 -1.42 -2.16
C ARG A 236 -13.04 -1.18 -2.80
N VAL A 237 -13.07 -0.36 -3.86
CA VAL A 237 -14.25 -0.19 -4.70
C VAL A 237 -14.80 -1.58 -5.07
N LEU A 238 -15.98 -1.86 -4.53
CA LEU A 238 -16.89 -2.93 -4.94
C LEU A 238 -16.99 -2.94 -6.47
N LYS A 239 -16.88 -4.15 -7.04
CA LYS A 239 -16.93 -4.50 -8.48
C LYS A 239 -15.73 -4.07 -9.33
N TRP A 240 -14.80 -5.01 -9.50
CA TRP A 240 -14.59 -5.65 -10.80
C TRP A 240 -14.44 -7.15 -10.55
N SER A 241 -15.40 -7.94 -11.02
CA SER A 241 -15.18 -9.35 -11.31
C SER A 241 -14.20 -9.41 -12.47
N PHE A 242 -13.12 -10.18 -12.30
CA PHE A 242 -12.18 -10.51 -13.37
C PHE A 242 -12.75 -11.67 -14.20
N GLU A 243 -13.89 -11.45 -14.85
CA GLU A 243 -14.25 -12.28 -16.01
C GLU A 243 -13.63 -11.63 -17.25
N GLY A 244 -12.47 -12.11 -17.70
CA GLY A 244 -12.04 -11.84 -19.07
C GLY A 244 -10.56 -11.56 -19.35
N ILE A 245 -9.64 -11.76 -18.41
CA ILE A 245 -8.21 -11.82 -18.78
C ILE A 245 -7.57 -13.04 -18.13
N ILE A 246 -7.56 -14.13 -18.90
CA ILE A 246 -6.67 -15.26 -18.71
C ILE A 246 -5.26 -14.75 -19.01
N TRP A 247 -4.37 -14.76 -18.03
CA TRP A 247 -2.94 -14.82 -18.29
C TRP A 247 -2.54 -16.29 -18.19
N ASN A 248 -2.09 -16.85 -19.31
CA ASN A 248 -1.26 -18.06 -19.33
C ASN A 248 0.16 -17.70 -18.86
#